data_AF-A0A9E3JFW5-F1
#
_entry.id   AF-A0A9E3JFW5-F1
#
_cell.length_a   1.000
_cell.length_b   1.000
_cell.length_c   1.000
_cell.angle_alpha   90.00
_cell.angle_beta   90.00
_cell.angle_gamma   90.00
#
_symmetry.space_group_name_H-M   'P 1'
#
loop_
_entity.id
_entity.type
_entity.pdbx_description
1 polymer ?
#
loop_
_entity_poly.entity_id
_entity_poly.type
_entity_poly.pdbx_seq_one_letter_code
_entity_poly.pdbx_strand_id
1 'polypeptide(L)' 'MTATPDLGAPRLASPDLLRSVFRQHAAGVAVITASGDAGPVGFTATSLASVSAEPPMLSFGIGTGASS' A
#
# COMPACT_ATOMS: atom_id res chain seq x y z
N MET A 1 34.51 12.04 20.61
CA MET A 1 34.70 11.67 19.20
C MET A 1 33.34 11.29 18.64
N THR A 2 32.61 12.25 18.08
CA THR A 2 31.30 12.03 17.48
C THR A 2 31.53 11.86 15.98
N ALA A 3 31.38 10.63 15.47
CA ALA A 3 31.47 10.36 14.04
C ALA A 3 30.21 10.90 13.37
N THR A 4 30.34 11.95 12.57
CA THR A 4 29.30 12.39 11.64
C THR A 4 29.20 11.33 10.55
N PRO A 5 28.06 10.62 10.37
CA PRO A 5 27.95 9.70 9.26
C PRO A 5 28.01 10.51 7.95
N ASP A 6 28.80 10.03 7.00
CA ASP A 6 28.79 10.53 5.63
C ASP A 6 27.39 10.23 5.04
N LEU A 7 26.55 11.26 4.96
CA LEU A 7 25.21 11.17 4.40
C LEU A 7 25.32 11.17 2.86
N GLY A 8 25.92 10.12 2.32
CA GLY A 8 25.87 9.81 0.89
C GLY A 8 24.41 9.71 0.42
N ALA A 9 24.17 9.91 -0.88
CA ALA A 9 22.83 9.91 -1.46
C ALA A 9 22.02 8.67 -1.02
N PRO A 10 20.75 8.83 -0.61
CA PRO A 10 19.96 7.73 -0.09
C PRO A 10 19.81 6.64 -1.15
N ARG A 11 20.31 5.45 -0.82
CA ARG A 11 20.13 4.26 -1.65
C ARG A 11 18.69 3.78 -1.54
N LEU A 12 17.95 3.86 -2.64
CA LEU A 12 16.61 3.29 -2.71
C LEU A 12 16.64 1.78 -2.48
N ALA A 13 15.65 1.26 -1.76
CA ALA A 13 15.48 -0.17 -1.58
C ALA A 13 15.13 -0.85 -2.90
N SER A 14 15.65 -2.07 -3.12
CA SER A 14 15.19 -2.87 -4.26
C SER A 14 13.74 -3.32 -4.06
N PRO A 15 12.99 -3.58 -5.15
CA PRO A 15 11.62 -4.09 -5.05
C PRO A 15 11.51 -5.39 -4.22
N ASP A 16 12.48 -6.30 -4.35
CA ASP A 16 12.46 -7.57 -3.61
C ASP A 16 12.73 -7.38 -2.12
N LEU A 17 13.59 -6.42 -1.76
CA LEU A 17 13.80 -6.04 -0.36
C LEU A 17 12.51 -5.46 0.23
N LEU A 18 11.84 -4.55 -0.50
CA LEU A 18 10.57 -3.98 -0.07
C LEU A 18 9.52 -5.07 0.16
N ARG A 19 9.34 -5.98 -0.80
CA ARG A 19 8.42 -7.13 -0.68
C ARG A 19 8.78 -8.02 0.52
N SER A 20 10.06 -8.29 0.74
CA SER A 20 10.50 -9.13 1.85
C SER A 20 10.17 -8.52 3.20
N VAL A 21 10.37 -7.21 3.36
CA VAL A 21 10.03 -6.49 4.58
C VAL A 21 8.51 -6.47 4.80
N PHE A 22 7.73 -6.09 3.78
CA PHE A 22 6.28 -5.98 3.92
C PHE A 22 5.57 -7.33 4.09
N ARG A 23 6.15 -8.46 3.67
CA ARG A 23 5.61 -9.80 3.99
C ARG A 23 5.55 -10.09 5.49
N GLN A 24 6.38 -9.42 6.30
CA GLN A 24 6.39 -9.57 7.75
C GLN A 24 5.51 -8.52 8.45
N HIS A 25 4.92 -7.59 7.70
CA HIS A 25 4.02 -6.58 8.25
C HIS A 25 2.60 -7.11 8.24
N ALA A 26 2.05 -7.39 9.44
CA ALA A 26 0.67 -7.82 9.57
C ALA A 26 -0.29 -6.70 9.14
N ALA A 27 -1.25 -7.04 8.30
CA ALA A 27 -2.29 -6.13 7.83
C ALA A 27 -3.64 -6.88 7.76
N GLY A 28 -4.73 -6.12 7.87
CA GLY A 28 -6.06 -6.65 7.60
C GLY A 28 -6.24 -6.98 6.11
N VAL A 29 -7.18 -7.88 5.81
CA VAL A 29 -7.62 -8.17 4.44
C VAL A 29 -9.02 -7.59 4.26
N ALA A 30 -9.20 -6.74 3.26
CA ALA A 30 -10.47 -6.20 2.85
C ALA A 30 -10.82 -6.67 1.43
N VAL A 31 -12.12 -6.84 1.15
CA VAL A 31 -12.63 -7.00 -0.21
C VAL A 31 -13.23 -5.66 -0.62
N ILE A 32 -12.66 -5.03 -1.64
CA ILE A 32 -13.14 -3.78 -2.20
C ILE A 32 -14.02 -4.11 -3.41
N THR A 33 -15.25 -3.63 -3.42
CA THR A 33 -16.23 -3.89 -4.49
C THR A 33 -16.76 -2.59 -5.06
N ALA A 34 -17.05 -2.60 -6.35
CA ALA A 34 -17.73 -1.49 -7.03
C ALA A 34 -18.73 -2.02 -8.07
N SER A 35 -19.68 -1.17 -8.46
CA SER A 35 -20.52 -1.43 -9.63
C SER A 35 -19.78 -0.97 -10.87
N GLY A 36 -19.42 -1.91 -11.76
CA GLY A 36 -18.86 -1.61 -13.06
C GLY A 36 -19.92 -1.67 -14.17
N ASP A 37 -19.57 -1.15 -15.35
CA ASP A 37 -20.49 -1.11 -16.50
C ASP A 37 -20.92 -2.51 -16.99
N ALA A 38 -20.05 -3.52 -16.82
CA ALA A 38 -20.31 -4.91 -17.20
C ALA A 38 -20.87 -5.77 -16.04
N GLY A 39 -21.09 -5.18 -14.86
CA GLY A 39 -21.53 -5.88 -13.65
C GLY A 39 -20.66 -5.57 -12.43
N PRO A 40 -20.90 -6.25 -11.29
CA PRO A 40 -20.12 -6.08 -10.08
C PRO A 40 -18.64 -6.45 -10.30
N VAL A 41 -17.74 -5.62 -9.80
CA VAL A 41 -16.28 -5.83 -9.84
C VAL A 41 -15.70 -5.75 -8.43
N GLY A 42 -14.53 -6.34 -8.22
CA GLY A 42 -13.87 -6.24 -6.93
C GLY A 42 -12.49 -6.89 -6.86
N PHE A 43 -11.76 -6.54 -5.81
CA PHE A 43 -10.43 -7.07 -5.55
C PHE A 43 -10.13 -7.16 -4.04
N THR A 44 -9.14 -7.97 -3.68
CA THR A 44 -8.65 -8.05 -2.30
C THR A 44 -7.55 -7.02 -2.06
N ALA A 45 -7.67 -6.24 -0.99
CA ALA A 45 -6.69 -5.24 -0.58
C ALA A 45 -6.18 -5.50 0.83
N THR A 46 -4.86 -5.41 1.01
CA THR A 46 -4.20 -5.36 2.34
C THR A 46 -3.68 -3.96 2.67
N SER A 47 -4.05 -2.97 1.87
CA SER A 47 -3.57 -1.58 1.97
C SER A 47 -4.62 -0.61 2.52
N LEU A 48 -5.72 -1.11 3.08
CA LEU A 48 -6.80 -0.26 3.59
C LEU A 48 -6.30 0.50 4.84
N ALA A 49 -6.43 1.82 4.82
CA ALA A 49 -6.04 2.68 5.93
C ALA A 49 -7.07 3.80 6.17
N SER A 50 -7.27 4.17 7.44
CA SER A 50 -8.03 5.36 7.83
C SER A 50 -7.21 6.62 7.57
N VAL A 51 -7.84 7.65 7.00
CA VAL A 51 -7.20 8.94 6.69
C VAL A 51 -7.73 10.06 7.58
N SER A 52 -9.04 10.18 7.73
CA SER A 52 -9.66 11.17 8.62
C SER A 52 -10.99 10.67 9.15
N ALA A 53 -11.35 11.09 10.36
CA ALA A 53 -12.67 10.90 10.92
C ALA A 53 -13.64 12.04 10.54
N GLU A 54 -13.12 13.25 10.31
CA GLU A 54 -13.90 14.41 9.88
C GLU A 54 -13.11 15.22 8.83
N PRO A 55 -13.57 15.26 7.56
CA PRO A 55 -14.62 14.40 7.01
C PRO A 55 -14.18 12.92 7.04
N PRO A 56 -15.12 11.95 7.08
CA PRO A 56 -14.77 10.53 7.05
C PRO A 56 -14.04 10.16 5.76
N MET A 57 -12.78 9.72 5.87
CA MET A 57 -11.94 9.38 4.72
C MET A 57 -11.09 8.14 5.00
N LEU A 58 -10.96 7.29 3.98
CA LEU A 58 -10.13 6.09 3.95
C LEU A 58 -9.32 6.06 2.64
N SER A 59 -8.26 5.28 2.60
CA SER A 59 -7.47 5.05 1.39
C SER A 59 -7.12 3.58 1.19
N PHE A 60 -6.91 3.21 -0.07
CA PHE A 60 -6.35 1.92 -0.48
C PHE A 60 -5.62 2.09 -1.82
N GLY A 61 -4.68 1.19 -2.14
CA GLY A 61 -3.96 1.17 -3.40
C GLY A 61 -4.53 0.12 -4.36
N ILE A 62 -4.56 0.44 -5.66
CA ILE A 62 -4.92 -0.48 -6.74
C ILE A 62 -3.86 -0.39 -7.84
N GLY A 63 -3.44 -1.54 -8.38
CA GLY A 63 -2.52 -1.59 -9.52
C GLY A 63 -3.23 -1.28 -10.83
N THR A 64 -2.57 -0.58 -11.75
CA THR A 64 -3.14 -0.24 -13.07
C THR A 64 -3.41 -1.44 -13.97
N GLY A 65 -2.79 -2.58 -13.68
CA GLY A 65 -3.06 -3.87 -14.33
C GLY A 65 -4.00 -4.78 -13.55
N ALA A 66 -4.67 -4.29 -12.50
CA ALA A 66 -5.68 -5.08 -11.81
C ALA A 66 -6.85 -5.36 -12.76
N SER A 67 -7.36 -6.60 -12.73
CA SER A 67 -8.55 -6.97 -13.49
C SER A 67 -9.79 -6.32 -12.89
N SER A 68 -10.68 -5.85 -13.77
CA SER A 68 -12.06 -5.48 -13.44
C SER A 68 -12.96 -6.71 -13.49
#